data_AF-A0AAP5ID13-F1
#
_entry.id   AF-A0AAP5ID13-F1
#
_cell.length_a   1.000
_cell.length_b   1.000
_cell.length_c   1.000
_cell.angle_alpha   90.00
_cell.angle_beta   90.00
_cell.angle_gamma   90.00
#
_symmetry.space_group_name_H-M   'P 1'
#
loop_
_entity.id
_entity.type
_entity.pdbx_description
1 polymer ?
#
loop_
_entity_poly.entity_id
_entity_poly.type
_entity_poly.pdbx_seq_one_letter_code
_entity_poly.pdbx_strand_id
1 'polypeptide(L)'
;MYHHTKSLAKATQVDEQTIAQTDLNAYIEQQAQAIAPEPEIQFIDLDGFYNYEAQLAGEVIATITHDCEGFVTQPWIVMVGEVEVHRADTWAKCADYIRWHYKQGTLPKLRAISPEELLDKPFEQLTCVEWQLLKQYEPESDCFIAA
;
A
#
# COMPACT_ATOMS: atom_id res chain seq x y z
N MET A 1 0.42 -51.42 -50.93
CA MET A 1 0.53 -49.95 -50.80
C MET A 1 -0.24 -49.45 -49.57
N TYR A 2 0.15 -49.84 -48.34
CA TYR A 2 -0.62 -49.52 -47.11
C TYR A 2 0.24 -49.10 -45.90
N HIS A 3 1.52 -48.76 -46.11
CA HIS A 3 2.41 -48.33 -45.02
C HIS A 3 2.94 -46.90 -45.16
N HIS A 4 2.73 -46.24 -46.32
CA HIS A 4 3.30 -44.92 -46.57
C HIS A 4 2.44 -43.77 -46.01
N THR A 5 1.11 -43.94 -45.96
CA THR A 5 0.18 -42.89 -45.48
C THR A 5 0.16 -42.73 -43.96
N LYS A 6 0.45 -43.80 -43.20
CA LYS A 6 0.54 -43.73 -41.72
C LYS A 6 1.76 -42.94 -41.23
N SER A 7 2.86 -42.96 -41.97
CA SER A 7 4.11 -42.29 -41.58
C SER A 7 4.04 -40.77 -41.80
N LEU A 8 3.35 -40.34 -42.85
CA LEU A 8 3.17 -38.91 -43.18
C LEU A 8 2.20 -38.23 -42.22
N ALA A 9 1.06 -38.87 -41.92
CA ALA A 9 0.05 -38.31 -40.99
C ALA A 9 0.60 -38.07 -39.57
N LYS A 10 1.47 -38.97 -39.07
CA LYS A 10 2.10 -38.83 -37.75
C LYS A 10 3.13 -37.69 -37.72
N ALA A 11 3.84 -37.44 -38.82
CA ALA A 11 4.81 -36.35 -38.90
C ALA A 11 4.13 -34.97 -38.96
N THR A 12 3.03 -34.84 -39.72
CA THR A 12 2.24 -33.60 -39.83
C THR A 12 1.59 -33.22 -38.49
N GLN A 13 1.10 -34.21 -37.74
CA GLN A 13 0.47 -33.98 -36.44
C GLN A 13 1.47 -33.49 -35.37
N VAL A 14 2.73 -33.94 -35.43
CA VAL A 14 3.80 -33.50 -34.52
C VAL A 14 4.24 -32.06 -34.84
N ASP A 15 4.22 -31.67 -36.11
CA ASP A 15 4.54 -30.30 -36.55
C ASP A 15 3.49 -29.29 -36.07
N GLU A 16 2.20 -29.61 -36.25
CA GLU A 16 1.08 -28.80 -35.75
C GLU A 16 1.08 -28.66 -34.22
N GLN A 17 1.40 -29.75 -33.50
CA GLN A 17 1.52 -29.72 -32.04
C GLN A 17 2.70 -28.84 -31.58
N THR A 18 3.80 -28.84 -32.33
CA THR A 18 4.97 -28.03 -31.99
C THR A 18 4.68 -26.54 -32.18
N ILE A 19 4.01 -26.19 -33.28
CA ILE A 19 3.56 -24.81 -33.55
C ILE A 19 2.59 -24.35 -32.45
N ALA A 20 1.58 -25.16 -32.13
CA ALA A 20 0.61 -24.83 -31.08
C ALA A 20 1.27 -24.67 -29.69
N GLN A 21 2.29 -25.46 -29.37
CA GLN A 21 3.03 -25.34 -28.12
C GLN A 21 3.87 -24.05 -28.08
N THR A 22 4.50 -23.67 -29.18
CA THR A 22 5.24 -22.42 -29.31
C THR A 22 4.32 -21.22 -29.18
N ASP A 23 3.16 -21.23 -29.84
CA ASP A 23 2.18 -20.15 -29.77
C ASP A 23 1.62 -19.98 -28.35
N LEU A 24 1.34 -21.10 -27.66
CA LEU A 24 0.91 -21.06 -26.26
C LEU A 24 2.00 -20.50 -25.34
N ASN A 25 3.26 -20.91 -25.53
CA ASN A 25 4.37 -20.39 -24.73
C ASN A 25 4.58 -18.90 -24.97
N ALA A 26 4.52 -18.45 -26.23
CA ALA A 26 4.61 -17.03 -26.58
C ALA A 26 3.45 -16.22 -25.98
N TYR A 27 2.23 -16.78 -25.94
CA TYR A 27 1.08 -16.16 -25.28
C TYR A 27 1.28 -16.06 -23.76
N ILE A 28 1.79 -17.11 -23.12
CA ILE A 28 2.11 -17.10 -21.68
C ILE A 28 3.17 -16.05 -21.38
N GLU A 29 4.21 -15.95 -22.20
CA GLU A 29 5.27 -14.95 -22.05
C GLU A 29 4.75 -13.52 -22.29
N GLN A 30 3.82 -13.32 -23.23
CA GLN A 30 3.14 -12.04 -23.43
C GLN A 30 2.21 -11.66 -22.27
N GLN A 31 1.52 -12.65 -21.69
CA GLN A 31 0.60 -12.45 -20.57
C GLN A 31 1.32 -12.37 -19.22
N ALA A 32 2.57 -12.82 -19.14
CA ALA A 32 3.46 -12.59 -18.01
C ALA A 32 3.91 -11.12 -17.99
N GLN A 33 2.95 -10.22 -17.80
CA GLN A 33 3.22 -8.83 -17.49
C GLN A 33 4.02 -8.80 -16.18
N ALA A 34 5.15 -8.09 -16.17
CA ALA A 34 5.89 -7.84 -14.95
C ALA A 34 5.01 -6.99 -14.03
N ILE A 35 4.20 -7.65 -13.20
CA ILE A 35 3.46 -7.01 -12.13
C ILE A 35 4.54 -6.41 -11.22
N ALA A 36 4.64 -5.08 -11.21
CA ALA A 36 5.46 -4.39 -10.23
C ALA A 36 5.03 -4.91 -8.84
N PRO A 37 5.98 -5.23 -7.94
CA PRO A 37 5.62 -5.74 -6.62
C PRO A 37 4.65 -4.75 -5.97
N GLU A 38 3.48 -5.25 -5.56
CA GLU A 38 2.50 -4.44 -4.84
C GLU A 38 3.22 -3.83 -3.63
N PRO A 39 3.13 -2.51 -3.42
CA PRO A 39 3.84 -1.89 -2.32
C PRO A 39 3.40 -2.53 -1.00
N GLU A 40 4.35 -3.05 -0.25
CA GLU A 40 4.09 -3.69 1.03
C GLU A 40 3.94 -2.62 2.12
N ILE A 41 3.01 -2.84 3.05
CA ILE A 41 2.87 -2.00 4.23
C ILE A 41 4.05 -2.27 5.17
N GLN A 42 4.86 -1.25 5.39
CA GLN A 42 5.95 -1.28 6.35
C GLN A 42 5.47 -0.74 7.69
N PHE A 43 5.89 -1.37 8.79
CA PHE A 43 5.62 -0.89 10.13
C PHE A 43 6.93 -0.38 10.72
N ILE A 44 7.04 0.94 10.87
CA ILE A 44 8.24 1.62 11.35
C ILE A 44 8.04 1.94 12.83
N ASP A 45 8.94 1.49 13.68
CA ASP A 45 9.00 1.90 15.08
C ASP A 45 9.55 3.33 15.18
N LEU A 46 8.79 4.23 15.79
CA LEU A 46 9.13 5.65 15.87
C LEU A 46 10.07 6.00 17.02
N ASP A 47 9.89 5.36 18.18
CA ASP A 47 10.56 5.76 19.42
C ASP A 47 11.19 4.60 20.20
N GLY A 48 11.09 3.38 19.70
CA GLY A 48 11.63 2.18 20.34
C GLY A 48 10.77 1.66 21.48
N PHE A 49 9.56 2.20 21.66
CA PHE A 49 8.63 1.77 22.70
C PHE A 49 7.38 1.17 22.07
N TYR A 50 6.38 2.00 21.79
CA TYR A 50 5.04 1.54 21.49
C TYR A 50 4.33 2.36 20.41
N ASN A 51 5.07 3.17 19.67
CA ASN A 51 4.53 4.01 18.60
C ASN A 51 5.07 3.53 17.26
N TYR A 52 4.16 3.15 16.37
CA TYR A 52 4.49 2.63 15.05
C TYR A 52 3.75 3.39 13.96
N GLU A 53 4.40 3.61 12.83
CA GLU A 53 3.78 4.08 11.60
C GLU A 53 3.62 2.94 10.61
N ALA A 54 2.41 2.77 10.11
CA ALA A 54 2.16 1.96 8.93
C ALA A 54 2.36 2.84 7.69
N GLN A 55 3.38 2.53 6.89
CA GLN A 55 3.74 3.27 5.68
C GLN A 55 3.56 2.42 4.43
N LEU A 56 3.08 3.05 3.36
CA LEU A 56 2.98 2.48 2.04
C LEU A 56 3.67 3.41 1.04
N ALA A 57 4.68 2.92 0.34
CA ALA A 57 5.46 3.71 -0.62
C ALA A 57 6.01 5.04 -0.05
N GLY A 58 6.28 5.09 1.27
CA GLY A 58 6.78 6.27 1.98
C GLY A 58 5.70 7.23 2.49
N GLU A 59 4.42 6.92 2.29
CA GLU A 59 3.28 7.66 2.84
C GLU A 59 2.72 6.96 4.07
N VAL A 60 2.44 7.70 5.14
CA VAL A 60 1.81 7.16 6.36
C VAL A 60 0.31 6.97 6.14
N ILE A 61 -0.16 5.73 6.31
CA ILE A 61 -1.58 5.37 6.15
C ILE A 61 -2.31 5.17 7.49
N ALA A 62 -1.58 4.85 8.56
CA ALA A 62 -2.10 4.70 9.91
C ALA A 62 -0.96 4.71 10.93
N THR A 63 -1.29 4.91 12.22
CA THR A 63 -0.36 4.68 13.33
C THR A 63 -0.91 3.62 14.28
N ILE A 64 -0.02 2.91 14.96
CA ILE A 64 -0.36 2.02 16.07
C ILE A 64 0.32 2.57 17.32
N THR A 65 -0.46 2.82 18.36
CA THR A 65 0.03 3.32 19.65
C THR A 65 -0.41 2.40 20.78
N HIS A 66 0.25 2.49 21.93
CA HIS A 66 -0.14 1.76 23.14
C HIS A 66 -0.67 2.71 24.20
N ASP A 67 -1.93 2.51 24.59
CA ASP A 67 -2.56 3.15 25.72
C ASP A 67 -1.93 2.65 27.02
N CYS A 68 -1.14 3.51 27.63
CA CYS A 68 -0.47 3.26 28.90
C CYS A 68 -1.32 3.73 30.10
N GLU A 69 -2.52 4.26 29.87
CA GLU A 69 -3.37 4.80 30.94
C GLU A 69 -4.23 3.70 31.57
N GLY A 70 -3.85 3.29 32.77
CA GLY A 70 -4.65 2.38 33.60
C GLY A 70 -4.63 0.93 33.12
N PHE A 71 -5.61 0.16 33.58
CA PHE A 71 -5.74 -1.27 33.23
C PHE A 71 -6.78 -1.43 32.14
N VAL A 72 -6.33 -1.36 30.88
CA VAL A 72 -7.16 -1.61 29.70
C VAL A 72 -6.85 -2.98 29.11
N THR A 73 -7.90 -3.71 28.72
CA THR A 73 -7.76 -5.06 28.15
C THR A 73 -7.32 -5.06 26.69
N GLN A 74 -7.42 -3.91 26.02
CA GLN A 74 -7.07 -3.69 24.62
C GLN A 74 -6.23 -2.42 24.50
N PRO A 75 -4.96 -2.45 24.95
CA PRO A 75 -4.12 -1.26 24.99
C PRO A 75 -3.61 -0.82 23.63
N TRP A 76 -3.60 -1.67 22.62
CA TRP A 76 -3.08 -1.31 21.30
C TRP A 76 -4.17 -0.64 20.48
N ILE A 77 -3.88 0.54 19.95
CA ILE A 77 -4.83 1.40 19.24
C ILE A 77 -4.32 1.67 17.83
N VAL A 78 -5.19 1.52 16.83
CA VAL A 78 -4.96 1.98 15.46
C VAL A 78 -5.60 3.35 15.30
N MET A 79 -4.79 4.32 14.85
CA MET A 79 -5.24 5.65 14.49
C MET A 79 -5.08 5.88 13.00
N VAL A 80 -6.04 6.56 12.38
CA VAL A 80 -5.89 7.15 11.04
C VAL A 80 -5.97 8.66 11.20
N GLY A 81 -4.82 9.32 11.11
CA GLY A 81 -4.69 10.71 11.56
C GLY A 81 -4.90 10.80 13.06
N GLU A 82 -5.82 11.65 13.49
CA GLU A 82 -6.17 11.84 14.92
C GLU A 82 -7.38 11.00 15.36
N VAL A 83 -7.91 10.13 14.50
CA VAL A 83 -9.11 9.35 14.78
C VAL A 83 -8.76 7.91 15.15
N GLU A 84 -9.21 7.46 16.32
CA GLU A 84 -9.19 6.05 16.69
C GLU A 84 -10.17 5.26 15.80
N VAL A 85 -9.65 4.25 15.11
CA VAL A 85 -10.45 3.42 14.19
C VAL A 85 -10.57 1.97 14.66
N HIS A 86 -9.63 1.52 15.49
CA HIS A 86 -9.61 0.15 16.01
C HIS A 86 -8.74 0.03 17.27
N ARG A 87 -9.02 -1.00 18.08
CA ARG A 87 -8.20 -1.36 19.23
C ARG A 87 -8.13 -2.87 19.46
N ALA A 88 -7.02 -3.35 20.01
CA ALA A 88 -6.77 -4.76 20.28
C ALA A 88 -5.88 -4.98 21.52
N ASP A 89 -5.81 -6.24 21.97
CA ASP A 89 -4.97 -6.71 23.07
C ASP A 89 -3.50 -6.89 22.68
N THR A 90 -3.19 -6.94 21.38
CA THR A 90 -1.81 -7.07 20.87
C THR A 90 -1.57 -6.16 19.67
N TRP A 91 -0.32 -5.71 19.53
CA TRP A 91 0.16 -4.98 18.36
C TRP A 91 -0.09 -5.75 17.05
N ALA A 92 0.13 -7.07 17.05
CA ALA A 92 -0.01 -7.90 15.85
C ALA A 92 -1.43 -7.87 15.28
N LYS A 93 -2.46 -7.88 16.15
CA LYS A 93 -3.85 -7.75 15.71
C LYS A 93 -4.15 -6.38 15.08
N CYS A 94 -3.54 -5.32 15.59
CA CYS A 94 -3.62 -3.99 14.99
C CYS A 94 -2.94 -3.94 13.61
N ALA A 95 -1.75 -4.55 13.48
CA ALA A 95 -1.07 -4.65 12.20
C ALA A 95 -1.87 -5.47 11.18
N ASP A 96 -2.48 -6.58 11.59
CA ASP A 96 -3.34 -7.41 10.75
C ASP A 96 -4.63 -6.68 10.34
N TYR A 97 -5.24 -5.91 11.25
CA TYR A 97 -6.36 -5.03 10.95
C TYR A 97 -6.01 -4.07 9.81
N ILE A 98 -4.88 -3.37 9.92
CA ILE A 98 -4.43 -2.41 8.90
C ILE A 98 -4.21 -3.12 7.56
N ARG A 99 -3.47 -4.24 7.54
CA ARG A 99 -3.23 -5.00 6.30
C ARG A 99 -4.52 -5.44 5.63
N TRP A 100 -5.45 -5.99 6.40
CA TRP A 100 -6.71 -6.48 5.88
C TRP A 100 -7.57 -5.33 5.34
N HIS A 101 -7.79 -4.28 6.12
CA HIS A 101 -8.63 -3.16 5.73
C HIS A 101 -8.05 -2.36 4.57
N TYR A 102 -6.73 -2.20 4.51
CA TYR A 102 -6.05 -1.60 3.38
C TYR A 102 -6.27 -2.41 2.11
N LYS A 103 -6.03 -3.73 2.15
CA LYS A 103 -6.24 -4.63 1.00
C LYS A 103 -7.69 -4.63 0.51
N GLN A 104 -8.66 -4.45 1.40
CA GLN A 104 -10.08 -4.35 1.05
C GLN A 104 -10.50 -2.94 0.60
N GLY A 105 -9.63 -1.93 0.69
CA GLY A 105 -9.97 -0.53 0.44
C GLY A 105 -10.95 0.08 1.46
N THR A 106 -11.03 -0.52 2.65
CA THR A 106 -11.95 -0.11 3.73
C THR A 106 -11.24 0.55 4.90
N LEU A 107 -9.92 0.65 4.87
CA LEU A 107 -9.18 1.46 5.84
C LEU A 107 -9.62 2.92 5.66
N PRO A 108 -10.03 3.63 6.72
CA PRO A 108 -10.31 5.05 6.64
C PRO A 108 -9.12 5.77 6.02
N LYS A 109 -9.38 6.74 5.15
CA LYS A 109 -8.32 7.54 4.54
C LYS A 109 -7.91 8.63 5.52
N LEU A 110 -6.60 8.89 5.60
CA LEU A 110 -6.11 10.10 6.23
C LEU A 110 -6.85 11.28 5.59
N ARG A 111 -7.52 12.11 6.39
CA ARG A 111 -8.13 13.33 5.89
C ARG A 111 -7.00 14.11 5.22
N ALA A 112 -7.18 14.50 3.96
CA ALA A 112 -6.29 15.45 3.32
C ALA A 112 -6.43 16.76 4.10
N ILE A 113 -5.52 17.00 5.04
CA ILE A 113 -5.39 18.30 5.69
C ILE A 113 -4.71 19.17 4.65
N SER A 114 -5.36 20.28 4.28
CA SER A 114 -4.73 21.19 3.33
C SER A 114 -3.51 21.83 3.99
N PRO A 115 -2.43 22.10 3.24
CA PRO A 115 -1.25 22.78 3.80
C PRO A 115 -1.60 24.12 4.47
N GLU A 116 -2.64 24.81 3.98
CA GLU A 116 -3.15 26.05 4.56
C GLU A 116 -3.76 25.82 5.96
N GLU A 117 -4.52 24.74 6.17
CA GLU A 117 -5.02 24.35 7.50
C GLU A 117 -3.88 24.00 8.47
N LEU A 118 -2.74 23.50 7.97
CA LEU A 118 -1.56 23.20 8.79
C LEU A 118 -0.76 24.44 9.18
N LEU A 119 -0.79 25.48 8.35
CA LEU A 119 -0.13 26.77 8.65
C LEU A 119 -0.81 27.53 9.79
N ASP A 120 -2.12 27.32 9.99
CA ASP A 120 -2.89 27.94 11.07
C ASP A 120 -2.72 27.22 12.44
N LYS A 121 -2.14 26.02 12.46
CA LYS A 121 -1.86 25.26 13.69
C LYS A 121 -0.54 25.73 14.35
N PRO A 122 -0.46 25.80 15.69
CA PRO A 122 0.80 26.09 16.38
C PRO A 122 1.82 24.96 16.19
N PHE A 123 3.10 25.31 16.05
CA PHE A 123 4.23 24.38 15.82
C PHE A 123 4.20 23.14 16.73
N GLU A 124 3.92 23.35 18.02
CA GLU A 124 3.95 22.32 19.06
C GLU A 124 2.84 21.27 18.93
N GLN A 125 1.82 21.53 18.12
CA GLN A 125 0.71 20.62 17.87
C GLN A 125 0.81 19.90 16.51
N LEU A 126 1.86 20.19 15.73
CA LEU A 126 2.10 19.52 14.46
C LEU A 126 2.80 18.19 14.70
N THR A 127 2.21 17.12 14.17
CA THR A 127 2.82 15.80 14.12
C THR A 127 3.97 15.76 13.11
N CYS A 128 4.86 14.76 13.22
CA CYS A 128 5.98 14.58 12.29
C CYS A 128 5.53 14.48 10.82
N VAL A 129 4.36 13.90 10.57
CA VAL A 129 3.78 13.76 9.23
C VAL A 129 3.30 15.11 8.69
N GLU A 130 2.61 15.90 9.52
CA GLU A 130 2.17 17.26 9.15
C GLU A 130 3.37 18.18 8.88
N TRP A 131 4.46 18.03 9.65
CA TRP A 131 5.74 18.69 9.37
C TRP A 131 6.32 18.32 8.01
N GLN A 132 6.21 17.05 7.60
CA GLN A 132 6.69 16.59 6.29
C GLN A 132 5.88 17.18 5.13
N LEU A 133 4.57 17.36 5.33
CA LEU A 133 3.67 18.00 4.36
C LEU A 133 3.97 19.49 4.21
N LEU A 134 4.14 20.22 5.32
CA LEU A 134 4.50 21.64 5.29
C LEU A 134 5.87 21.89 4.62
N LYS A 135 6.85 20.99 4.81
CA LYS A 135 8.16 21.09 4.13
C LYS A 135 8.07 20.96 2.60
N GLN A 136 7.03 20.32 2.08
CA GLN A 136 6.80 20.12 0.65
C GLN A 136 5.87 21.15 0.04
N TYR A 137 5.30 22.06 0.85
CA TYR A 137 4.40 23.10 0.39
C TYR A 137 5.16 24.18 -0.37
N GLU A 138 4.80 24.38 -1.64
CA GLU A 138 5.19 25.53 -2.43
C GLU A 138 3.97 26.47 -2.47
N PRO A 139 4.04 27.69 -1.91
CA PRO A 139 2.89 28.57 -1.88
C PRO A 139 2.47 28.90 -3.30
N GLU A 140 1.19 28.75 -3.62
CA GLU A 140 0.65 29.28 -4.86
C GLU A 140 0.98 30.77 -4.86
N SER A 141 1.74 31.19 -5.87
CA SER A 141 2.20 32.58 -5.96
C SER A 141 0.96 33.47 -6.03
N ASP A 142 0.60 34.10 -4.91
CA ASP A 142 -0.33 35.22 -4.91
C ASP A 142 0.29 36.27 -5.83
N CYS A 143 -0.23 36.30 -7.06
CA CYS A 143 0.04 37.36 -8.00
C CYS A 143 -0.56 38.61 -7.35
N PHE A 144 0.27 39.33 -6.59
CA PHE A 144 0.02 40.69 -6.19
C PHE A 144 -0.34 41.45 -7.47
N ILE A 145 -1.64 41.67 -7.68
CA ILE A 145 -2.13 42.61 -8.67
C ILE A 145 -1.57 43.96 -8.24
N ALA A 146 -0.47 44.36 -8.87
CA ALA A 146 0.09 45.68 -8.74
C ALA A 146 -0.99 46.70 -9.15
N ALA A 147 -1.35 47.57 -8.21
CA ALA A 147 -2.17 48.76 -8.47
C ALA A 147 -1.26 49.97 -8.71
#